data_AF-A0A3C1WMC1-F1
#
_entry.id   AF-A0A3C1WMC1-F1
#
_cell.length_a   1.000
_cell.length_b   1.000
_cell.length_c   1.000
_cell.angle_alpha   90.00
_cell.angle_beta   90.00
_cell.angle_gamma   90.00
#
_symmetry.space_group_name_H-M   'P 1'
#
loop_
_entity.id
_entity.type
_entity.pdbx_description
1 polymer ?
#
loop_
_entity_poly.entity_id
_entity_poly.type
_entity_poly.pdbx_seq_one_letter_code
_entity_poly.pdbx_strand_id
1 'polypeptide(L)'
;TGNYTETGTNLNINPDFPTVFEYYRKHTDPAVSAINSWWMSEGLGPYPALNYSRHGMYGPMYGANYFRPASTFGQLGLDYMNNGLTLQPDDVNRLKNIRNFLDSNFAKSADDLPGIVNNATDRDAIEAFMKDVLTRTANSQVEFPMPNGTAQYEMTGDLINIQYAWEVMKNFHPELLVINTFNLDTCHSDFTGYIQLMHKADYGVGWLWNKIQNDPVLQNDTIMICMPDHGRNQSPNNIYDSNGLRAYDHTTDDNSRRTWALIVGPSSKVNQGLVLGSAGNSVGETIDIVPTIAHILGFYDVIPGGMLPGMVLQQAFI
;
A
#
# COMPACT_ATOMS: atom_id res chain seq x y z
N THR A 1 7.23 3.67 -7.85
CA THR A 1 7.97 4.85 -8.36
C THR A 1 7.76 5.08 -9.85
N GLY A 2 7.23 4.11 -10.63
CA GLY A 2 7.07 4.26 -12.07
C GLY A 2 8.38 4.17 -12.86
N ASN A 3 9.43 3.68 -12.20
CA ASN A 3 10.78 3.57 -12.74
C ASN A 3 11.30 2.16 -12.45
N TYR A 4 12.07 1.60 -13.38
CA TYR A 4 12.85 0.39 -13.13
C TYR A 4 13.98 0.69 -12.15
N THR A 5 14.27 -0.24 -11.25
CA THR A 5 15.48 -0.17 -10.43
C THR A 5 16.66 -0.69 -11.26
N GLU A 6 17.67 0.15 -11.51
CA GLU A 6 18.85 -0.23 -12.30
C GLU A 6 19.82 -1.13 -11.51
N THR A 7 19.82 -1.02 -10.18
CA THR A 7 20.57 -1.88 -9.25
C THR A 7 19.62 -2.76 -8.45
N GLY A 8 20.13 -3.78 -7.77
CA GLY A 8 19.31 -4.55 -6.82
C GLY A 8 18.57 -3.61 -5.84
N THR A 9 17.29 -3.86 -5.61
CA THR A 9 16.47 -3.01 -4.73
C THR A 9 16.93 -3.20 -3.29
N ASN A 10 17.67 -2.23 -2.74
CA ASN A 10 17.89 -2.18 -1.30
C ASN A 10 16.61 -1.66 -0.66
N LEU A 11 15.89 -2.61 -0.12
CA LEU A 11 14.56 -2.45 0.36
C LEU A 11 14.60 -1.75 1.76
N ASN A 12 15.74 -1.77 2.48
CA ASN A 12 15.88 -1.13 3.81
C ASN A 12 16.06 0.40 3.78
N ILE A 13 16.03 1.02 2.60
CA ILE A 13 16.21 2.46 2.42
C ILE A 13 15.13 3.00 1.51
N ASN A 14 14.79 4.28 1.67
CA ASN A 14 13.84 4.95 0.79
C ASN A 14 14.36 4.93 -0.66
N PRO A 15 13.46 4.74 -1.66
CA PRO A 15 13.85 4.69 -3.06
C PRO A 15 14.41 6.02 -3.56
N ASP A 16 15.28 5.96 -4.58
CA ASP A 16 15.86 7.15 -5.23
C ASP A 16 14.83 7.97 -6.00
N PHE A 17 13.88 7.29 -6.64
CA PHE A 17 12.82 7.94 -7.40
C PHE A 17 11.60 8.23 -6.54
N PRO A 18 10.85 9.33 -6.81
CA PRO A 18 9.62 9.63 -6.09
C PRO A 18 8.62 8.48 -6.16
N THR A 19 7.94 8.25 -5.03
CA THR A 19 6.81 7.35 -4.92
C THR A 19 5.58 7.94 -5.59
N VAL A 20 4.57 7.11 -5.87
CA VAL A 20 3.29 7.59 -6.42
C VAL A 20 2.61 8.59 -5.48
N PHE A 21 2.79 8.42 -4.17
CA PHE A 21 2.26 9.33 -3.15
C PHE A 21 2.87 10.72 -3.25
N GLU A 22 4.18 10.80 -3.49
CA GLU A 22 4.89 12.06 -3.63
C GLU A 22 4.52 12.79 -4.92
N TYR A 23 4.30 12.06 -6.02
CA TYR A 23 3.74 12.68 -7.23
C TYR A 23 2.34 13.23 -6.98
N TYR A 24 1.45 12.43 -6.39
CA TYR A 24 0.08 12.84 -6.05
C TYR A 24 0.06 14.07 -5.13
N ARG A 25 0.72 14.00 -3.97
CA ARG A 25 0.65 15.07 -2.97
C ARG A 25 1.35 16.37 -3.39
N LYS A 26 2.35 16.29 -4.26
CA LYS A 26 3.06 17.48 -4.73
C LYS A 26 2.36 18.14 -5.91
N HIS A 27 1.71 17.38 -6.77
CA HIS A 27 1.24 17.86 -8.07
C HIS A 27 -0.27 17.99 -8.20
N THR A 28 -1.06 17.46 -7.25
CA THR A 28 -2.50 17.78 -7.17
C THR A 28 -2.71 19.21 -6.68
N ASP A 29 -3.64 19.94 -7.32
CA ASP A 29 -4.04 21.31 -6.96
C ASP A 29 -5.55 21.36 -6.65
N PRO A 30 -5.98 21.83 -5.45
CA PRO A 30 -5.15 22.29 -4.34
C PRO A 30 -4.30 21.17 -3.71
N ALA A 31 -3.17 21.56 -3.12
CA ALA A 31 -2.28 20.63 -2.44
C ALA A 31 -3.02 19.79 -1.39
N VAL A 32 -2.87 18.48 -1.49
CA VAL A 32 -3.62 17.51 -0.70
C VAL A 32 -2.86 17.09 0.58
N SER A 33 -3.62 16.92 1.65
CA SER A 33 -3.07 16.46 2.93
C SER A 33 -2.69 14.97 2.86
N ALA A 34 -1.78 14.54 3.74
CA ALA A 34 -1.35 13.14 3.83
C ALA A 34 -2.51 12.18 4.15
N ILE A 35 -3.57 12.65 4.81
CA ILE A 35 -4.77 11.85 5.11
C ILE A 35 -5.50 11.32 3.86
N ASN A 36 -5.25 11.90 2.67
CA ASN A 36 -5.80 11.41 1.41
C ASN A 36 -4.89 10.38 0.72
N SER A 37 -3.76 9.98 1.33
CA SER A 37 -2.81 9.03 0.75
C SER A 37 -2.30 8.01 1.76
N TRP A 38 -2.46 6.72 1.45
CA TRP A 38 -2.13 5.64 2.38
C TRP A 38 -1.31 4.50 1.74
N TRP A 39 -0.32 4.03 2.49
CA TRP A 39 0.47 2.84 2.20
C TRP A 39 0.19 1.77 3.26
N MET A 40 -0.31 0.62 2.83
CA MET A 40 -0.73 -0.49 3.69
C MET A 40 0.16 -1.71 3.45
N SER A 41 0.91 -2.17 4.46
CA SER A 41 1.80 -3.32 4.29
C SER A 41 1.58 -4.51 5.21
N GLU A 42 1.76 -5.71 4.65
CA GLU A 42 1.70 -6.98 5.38
C GLU A 42 2.94 -7.19 6.27
N GLY A 43 4.12 -7.14 5.65
CA GLY A 43 5.39 -7.51 6.27
C GLY A 43 6.09 -6.38 7.02
N LEU A 44 6.97 -6.75 7.96
CA LEU A 44 8.05 -5.90 8.44
C LEU A 44 9.26 -6.03 7.51
N GLY A 45 10.12 -5.02 7.54
CA GLY A 45 11.35 -4.97 6.77
C GLY A 45 11.38 -3.70 5.93
N PRO A 46 11.38 -3.81 4.60
CA PRO A 46 11.64 -2.67 3.73
C PRO A 46 10.44 -1.80 3.39
N TYR A 47 9.25 -2.40 3.46
CA TYR A 47 8.00 -1.77 3.06
C TYR A 47 7.69 -0.45 3.77
N PRO A 48 8.02 -0.24 5.07
CA PRO A 48 7.88 1.07 5.69
C PRO A 48 8.62 2.19 4.94
N ALA A 49 9.72 1.90 4.24
CA ALA A 49 10.50 2.89 3.50
C ALA A 49 9.91 3.27 2.13
N LEU A 50 8.80 2.64 1.71
CA LEU A 50 8.17 2.89 0.41
C LEU A 50 7.08 3.96 0.45
N ASN A 51 6.85 4.60 1.61
CA ASN A 51 5.88 5.68 1.75
C ASN A 51 6.41 7.06 1.30
N TYR A 52 7.73 7.21 1.13
CA TYR A 52 8.38 8.38 0.50
C TYR A 52 9.78 8.03 -0.04
N SER A 53 10.35 8.90 -0.88
CA SER A 53 11.65 8.75 -1.52
C SER A 53 12.75 9.59 -0.86
N ARG A 54 14.01 9.33 -1.24
CA ARG A 54 15.15 10.22 -0.91
C ARG A 54 15.48 11.21 -2.04
N HIS A 55 14.58 11.41 -2.99
CA HIS A 55 14.80 12.28 -4.12
C HIS A 55 14.91 13.75 -3.68
N GLY A 56 15.92 14.50 -4.16
CA GLY A 56 16.21 15.86 -3.66
C GLY A 56 15.12 16.92 -3.89
N MET A 57 14.19 16.67 -4.82
CA MET A 57 13.01 17.53 -5.05
C MET A 57 11.71 17.01 -4.40
N TYR A 58 11.73 15.82 -3.81
CA TYR A 58 10.58 15.22 -3.13
C TYR A 58 11.01 14.82 -1.71
N GLY A 59 10.29 13.91 -1.08
CA GLY A 59 10.61 13.39 0.23
C GLY A 59 9.40 13.34 1.18
N PRO A 60 9.65 13.24 2.48
CA PRO A 60 8.64 12.89 3.47
C PRO A 60 7.49 13.91 3.57
N MET A 61 7.73 15.17 3.20
CA MET A 61 6.68 16.20 3.16
C MET A 61 5.52 15.84 2.22
N TYR A 62 5.79 15.03 1.19
CA TYR A 62 4.82 14.56 0.19
C TYR A 62 4.55 13.06 0.28
N GLY A 63 5.03 12.35 1.29
CA GLY A 63 4.78 10.90 1.42
C GLY A 63 3.39 10.53 1.94
N ALA A 64 3.09 9.24 1.99
CA ALA A 64 1.82 8.73 2.48
C ALA A 64 1.83 8.32 3.95
N ASN A 65 0.66 8.39 4.59
CA ASN A 65 0.45 7.72 5.87
C ASN A 65 0.69 6.22 5.72
N TYR A 66 1.21 5.58 6.77
CA TYR A 66 1.61 4.19 6.74
C TYR A 66 1.02 3.41 7.89
N PHE A 67 0.44 2.26 7.58
CA PHE A 67 0.16 1.23 8.57
C PHE A 67 0.76 -0.12 8.15
N ARG A 68 1.30 -0.82 9.15
CA ARG A 68 1.42 -2.27 9.11
C ARG A 68 0.30 -2.87 9.95
N PRO A 69 -0.81 -3.35 9.36
CA PRO A 69 -2.00 -3.67 10.14
C PRO A 69 -1.79 -4.76 11.19
N ALA A 70 -1.02 -5.80 10.88
CA ALA A 70 -0.72 -6.87 11.84
C ALA A 70 -0.02 -6.38 13.13
N SER A 71 0.81 -5.32 13.03
CA SER A 71 1.40 -4.68 14.21
C SER A 71 0.47 -3.64 14.84
N THR A 72 -0.12 -2.80 13.99
CA THR A 72 -0.86 -1.60 14.41
C THR A 72 -2.17 -1.95 15.09
N PHE A 73 -2.89 -2.94 14.54
CA PHE A 73 -4.20 -3.37 15.00
C PHE A 73 -4.18 -4.77 15.65
N GLY A 74 -3.00 -5.37 15.76
CA GLY A 74 -2.79 -6.64 16.48
C GLY A 74 -2.50 -6.44 17.97
N GLN A 75 -2.05 -7.51 18.63
CA GLN A 75 -1.77 -7.50 20.08
C GLN A 75 -0.81 -6.39 20.48
N LEU A 76 0.23 -6.12 19.68
CA LEU A 76 1.19 -5.05 19.99
C LEU A 76 0.51 -3.67 20.06
N GLY A 77 -0.37 -3.35 19.11
CA GLY A 77 -1.15 -2.12 19.12
C GLY A 77 -2.09 -2.03 20.31
N LEU A 78 -2.74 -3.14 20.68
CA LEU A 78 -3.57 -3.23 21.89
C LEU A 78 -2.75 -3.04 23.16
N ASP A 79 -1.57 -3.63 23.24
CA ASP A 79 -0.65 -3.45 24.36
C ASP A 79 -0.20 -2.00 24.46
N TYR A 80 0.08 -1.33 23.34
CA TYR A 80 0.38 0.12 23.35
C TYR A 80 -0.82 0.98 23.71
N MET A 81 -2.05 0.59 23.38
CA MET A 81 -3.23 1.31 23.84
C MET A 81 -3.45 1.12 25.35
N ASN A 82 -3.34 -0.13 25.84
CA ASN A 82 -3.61 -0.50 27.23
C ASN A 82 -2.49 -0.06 28.18
N ASN A 83 -1.23 -0.19 27.76
CA ASN A 83 -0.04 0.22 28.49
C ASN A 83 0.41 1.64 28.13
N GLY A 84 -0.24 2.25 27.14
CA GLY A 84 0.03 3.62 26.72
C GLY A 84 0.00 4.50 27.95
N LEU A 85 1.18 4.96 28.34
CA LEU A 85 1.38 6.05 29.29
C LEU A 85 0.23 7.01 29.09
N THR A 86 -0.64 7.11 30.09
CA THR A 86 -1.72 8.08 30.11
C THR A 86 -1.06 9.45 30.18
N LEU A 87 -0.48 9.91 29.08
CA LEU A 87 -0.11 11.30 28.90
C LEU A 87 -1.45 12.00 28.88
N GLN A 88 -1.81 12.55 30.03
CA GLN A 88 -2.95 13.44 30.12
C GLN A 88 -2.69 14.60 29.14
N PRO A 89 -3.72 15.31 28.67
CA PRO A 89 -3.52 16.52 27.87
C PRO A 89 -2.47 17.48 28.47
N ASP A 90 -2.39 17.50 29.81
CA ASP A 90 -1.39 18.24 30.56
C ASP A 90 0.05 17.74 30.34
N ASP A 91 0.28 16.44 30.18
CA ASP A 91 1.60 15.86 29.95
C ASP A 91 2.10 16.16 28.53
N VAL A 92 1.21 16.20 27.53
CA VAL A 92 1.56 16.67 26.18
C VAL A 92 1.96 18.14 26.21
N ASN A 93 1.23 18.97 26.96
CA ASN A 93 1.60 20.37 27.17
C ASN A 93 2.91 20.50 27.96
N ARG A 94 3.17 19.63 28.93
CA ARG A 94 4.40 19.59 29.71
C ARG A 94 5.61 19.21 28.87
N LEU A 95 5.46 18.22 27.99
CA LEU A 95 6.49 17.82 27.03
C LEU A 95 6.79 18.95 26.03
N LYS A 96 5.76 19.64 25.53
CA LYS A 96 5.94 20.85 24.71
C LYS A 96 6.66 21.96 25.47
N ASN A 97 6.32 22.19 26.74
CA ASN A 97 6.99 23.18 27.58
C ASN A 97 8.45 22.82 27.86
N ILE A 98 8.75 21.54 28.10
CA ILE A 98 10.14 21.05 28.29
C ILE A 98 10.92 21.21 26.98
N ARG A 99 10.34 20.83 25.83
CA ARG A 99 10.95 21.05 24.51
C ARG A 99 11.26 22.53 24.28
N ASN A 100 10.28 23.41 24.44
CA ASN A 100 10.46 24.85 24.26
C ASN A 100 11.51 25.44 25.22
N PHE A 101 11.54 24.96 26.47
CA PHE A 101 12.56 25.35 27.45
C PHE A 101 13.96 24.92 26.99
N LEU A 102 14.14 23.68 26.55
CA LEU A 102 15.42 23.18 26.07
C LEU A 102 15.87 23.94 24.81
N ASP A 103 14.97 24.13 23.84
CA ASP A 103 15.24 24.87 22.61
C ASP A 103 15.69 26.32 22.90
N SER A 104 15.06 26.96 23.89
CA SER A 104 15.40 28.32 24.34
C SER A 104 16.73 28.39 25.09
N ASN A 105 17.05 27.40 25.94
CA ASN A 105 18.27 27.42 26.77
C ASN A 105 19.53 27.06 25.98
N PHE A 106 19.39 26.23 24.93
CA PHE A 106 20.51 25.82 24.10
C PHE A 106 20.62 26.60 22.79
N ALA A 107 19.69 27.53 22.53
CA ALA A 107 19.56 28.26 21.26
C ALA A 107 19.64 27.34 20.02
N LYS A 108 19.14 26.11 20.18
CA LYS A 108 19.16 25.05 19.20
C LYS A 108 17.79 24.38 19.23
N SER A 109 17.07 24.42 18.13
CA SER A 109 15.97 23.50 17.89
C SER A 109 16.53 22.19 17.34
N ALA A 110 16.02 21.06 17.81
CA ALA A 110 16.11 19.83 17.02
C ALA A 110 15.08 19.93 15.89
N ASP A 111 15.52 19.78 14.65
CA ASP A 111 14.58 19.52 13.55
C ASP A 111 13.83 18.22 13.89
N ASP A 112 12.52 18.22 13.67
CA ASP A 112 11.77 16.96 13.73
C ASP A 112 12.43 15.96 12.78
N LEU A 113 12.49 14.69 13.19
CA LEU A 113 12.96 13.65 12.28
C LEU A 113 12.16 13.74 10.98
N PRO A 114 12.82 13.70 9.80
CA PRO A 114 12.12 13.72 8.53
C PRO A 114 11.05 12.63 8.51
N GLY A 115 9.80 13.03 8.30
CA GLY A 115 8.65 12.14 8.44
C GLY A 115 7.38 12.72 7.85
N ILE A 116 6.35 11.88 7.75
CA ILE A 116 5.06 12.26 7.21
C ILE A 116 4.35 13.17 8.20
N VAL A 117 3.99 14.37 7.76
CA VAL A 117 3.33 15.37 8.61
C VAL A 117 1.86 15.50 8.21
N ASN A 118 0.98 15.15 9.14
CA ASN A 118 -0.45 15.50 9.09
C ASN A 118 -0.69 16.80 9.88
N ASN A 119 -1.67 17.61 9.48
CA ASN A 119 -2.09 18.76 10.28
C ASN A 119 -2.75 18.31 11.60
N ALA A 120 -3.07 19.24 12.51
CA ALA A 120 -3.61 18.89 13.82
C ALA A 120 -4.94 18.10 13.74
N THR A 121 -5.88 18.57 12.92
CA THR A 121 -7.18 17.93 12.71
C THR A 121 -7.04 16.51 12.17
N ASP A 122 -6.17 16.33 11.19
CA ASP A 122 -5.92 15.02 10.58
C ASP A 122 -5.27 14.05 11.57
N ARG A 123 -4.33 14.52 12.41
CA ARG A 123 -3.74 13.69 13.47
C ARG A 123 -4.78 13.23 14.47
N ASP A 124 -5.64 14.13 14.92
CA ASP A 124 -6.71 13.80 15.88
C ASP A 124 -7.69 12.79 15.27
N ALA A 125 -8.01 12.93 13.97
CA ALA A 125 -8.86 11.97 13.25
C ALA A 125 -8.20 10.59 13.11
N ILE A 126 -6.90 10.54 12.80
CA ILE A 126 -6.13 9.28 12.72
C ILE A 126 -6.04 8.62 14.08
N GLU A 127 -5.78 9.37 15.15
CA GLU A 127 -5.75 8.83 16.51
C GLU A 127 -7.11 8.26 16.94
N ALA A 128 -8.20 8.99 16.67
CA ALA A 128 -9.56 8.53 16.97
C ALA A 128 -9.90 7.25 16.20
N PHE A 129 -9.56 7.21 14.90
CA PHE A 129 -9.71 6.03 14.06
C PHE A 129 -8.93 4.82 14.63
N MET A 130 -7.66 5.01 14.99
CA MET A 130 -6.86 3.90 15.53
C MET A 130 -7.45 3.32 16.81
N LYS A 131 -7.93 4.19 17.72
CA LYS A 131 -8.58 3.76 18.98
C LYS A 131 -9.87 2.99 18.72
N ASP A 132 -10.71 3.48 17.80
CA ASP A 132 -11.96 2.81 17.42
C ASP A 132 -11.68 1.44 16.82
N VAL A 133 -10.83 1.37 15.80
CA VAL A 133 -10.52 0.12 15.09
C VAL A 133 -9.93 -0.91 16.05
N LEU A 134 -8.93 -0.54 16.86
CA LEU A 134 -8.36 -1.43 17.86
C LEU A 134 -9.40 -1.94 18.86
N THR A 135 -10.30 -1.07 19.33
CA THR A 135 -11.39 -1.44 20.24
C THR A 135 -12.32 -2.46 19.58
N ARG A 136 -12.72 -2.21 18.33
CA ARG A 136 -13.56 -3.14 17.56
C ARG A 136 -12.83 -4.46 17.29
N THR A 137 -11.54 -4.43 16.99
CA THR A 137 -10.72 -5.64 16.81
C THR A 137 -10.70 -6.47 18.09
N ALA A 138 -10.43 -5.86 19.24
CA ALA A 138 -10.42 -6.54 20.54
C ALA A 138 -11.77 -7.20 20.87
N ASN A 139 -12.86 -6.56 20.45
CA ASN A 139 -14.23 -7.06 20.65
C ASN A 139 -14.72 -7.99 19.52
N SER A 140 -13.85 -8.39 18.58
CA SER A 140 -14.22 -9.21 17.41
C SER A 140 -15.35 -8.62 16.55
N GLN A 141 -15.38 -7.28 16.44
CA GLN A 141 -16.36 -6.50 15.68
C GLN A 141 -15.81 -6.04 14.31
N VAL A 142 -14.66 -6.58 13.91
CA VAL A 142 -14.06 -6.36 12.60
C VAL A 142 -14.27 -7.61 11.76
N GLU A 143 -14.86 -7.43 10.58
CA GLU A 143 -15.05 -8.50 9.60
C GLU A 143 -13.75 -8.72 8.82
N PHE A 144 -13.38 -9.97 8.57
CA PHE A 144 -12.23 -10.32 7.75
C PHE A 144 -12.63 -10.98 6.42
N PRO A 145 -11.80 -10.86 5.36
CA PRO A 145 -12.02 -11.49 4.06
C PRO A 145 -11.82 -13.01 4.11
N MET A 146 -12.72 -13.73 4.78
CA MET A 146 -12.78 -15.19 4.78
C MET A 146 -14.21 -15.68 4.51
N PRO A 147 -14.40 -16.79 3.78
CA PRO A 147 -15.71 -17.43 3.67
C PRO A 147 -16.27 -17.82 5.05
N ASN A 148 -17.59 -17.81 5.21
CA ASN A 148 -18.25 -18.26 6.44
C ASN A 148 -17.86 -19.71 6.78
N GLY A 149 -17.52 -19.96 8.04
CA GLY A 149 -17.10 -21.29 8.52
C GLY A 149 -15.64 -21.61 8.27
N THR A 150 -14.87 -20.71 7.65
CA THR A 150 -13.41 -20.86 7.53
C THR A 150 -12.75 -20.78 8.89
N ALA A 151 -11.83 -21.70 9.18
CA ALA A 151 -11.12 -21.70 10.45
C ALA A 151 -10.16 -20.51 10.56
N GLN A 152 -9.99 -19.94 11.76
CA GLN A 152 -9.17 -18.74 11.95
C GLN A 152 -7.70 -18.92 11.56
N TYR A 153 -7.14 -20.13 11.62
CA TYR A 153 -5.76 -20.39 11.22
C TYR A 153 -5.54 -20.27 9.70
N GLU A 154 -6.61 -20.18 8.91
CA GLU A 154 -6.52 -19.95 7.47
C GLU A 154 -6.21 -18.48 7.13
N MET A 155 -6.36 -17.58 8.10
CA MET A 155 -6.05 -16.16 7.97
C MET A 155 -4.59 -15.95 7.61
N THR A 156 -4.34 -15.12 6.60
CA THR A 156 -3.00 -14.71 6.20
C THR A 156 -2.77 -13.25 6.54
N GLY A 157 -1.50 -12.82 6.55
CA GLY A 157 -1.18 -11.42 6.71
C GLY A 157 -1.74 -10.55 5.57
N ASP A 158 -1.82 -11.09 4.35
CA ASP A 158 -2.41 -10.41 3.20
C ASP A 158 -3.89 -10.11 3.44
N LEU A 159 -4.63 -11.10 3.95
CA LEU A 159 -6.05 -10.94 4.29
C LEU A 159 -6.25 -9.93 5.43
N ILE A 160 -5.35 -9.93 6.42
CA ILE A 160 -5.32 -8.91 7.48
C ILE A 160 -5.06 -7.52 6.88
N ASN A 161 -4.07 -7.40 5.99
CA ASN A 161 -3.71 -6.12 5.38
C ASN A 161 -4.85 -5.55 4.53
N ILE A 162 -5.48 -6.40 3.70
CA ILE A 162 -6.66 -6.06 2.89
C ILE A 162 -7.83 -5.61 3.77
N GLN A 163 -8.08 -6.31 4.89
CA GLN A 163 -9.13 -5.92 5.82
C GLN A 163 -8.92 -4.49 6.31
N TYR A 164 -7.75 -4.21 6.90
CA TYR A 164 -7.55 -2.93 7.56
C TYR A 164 -7.37 -1.80 6.55
N ALA A 165 -6.96 -2.11 5.32
CA ALA A 165 -7.08 -1.17 4.20
C ALA A 165 -8.55 -0.80 3.95
N TRP A 166 -9.49 -1.74 4.01
CA TRP A 166 -10.91 -1.43 3.95
C TRP A 166 -11.37 -0.54 5.12
N GLU A 167 -10.89 -0.74 6.36
CA GLU A 167 -11.20 0.16 7.47
C GLU A 167 -10.73 1.60 7.21
N VAL A 168 -9.53 1.76 6.63
CA VAL A 168 -9.01 3.08 6.20
C VAL A 168 -9.89 3.68 5.10
N MET A 169 -10.26 2.90 4.07
CA MET A 169 -11.12 3.36 2.98
C MET A 169 -12.49 3.81 3.49
N LYS A 170 -13.13 3.00 4.33
CA LYS A 170 -14.44 3.26 4.93
C LYS A 170 -14.44 4.51 5.83
N ASN A 171 -13.35 4.78 6.53
CA ASN A 171 -13.29 5.91 7.46
C ASN A 171 -12.89 7.21 6.78
N PHE A 172 -11.86 7.18 5.92
CA PHE A 172 -11.25 8.38 5.37
C PHE A 172 -11.61 8.65 3.90
N HIS A 173 -12.08 7.65 3.16
CA HIS A 173 -12.30 7.73 1.71
C HIS A 173 -11.13 8.40 0.97
N PRO A 174 -9.88 7.91 1.15
CA PRO A 174 -8.72 8.55 0.57
C PRO A 174 -8.73 8.45 -0.95
N GLU A 175 -8.21 9.47 -1.63
CA GLU A 175 -8.08 9.47 -3.10
C GLU A 175 -7.03 8.46 -3.61
N LEU A 176 -6.02 8.15 -2.79
CA LEU A 176 -4.97 7.18 -3.14
C LEU A 176 -4.65 6.25 -1.97
N LEU A 177 -4.87 4.95 -2.16
CA LEU A 177 -4.44 3.91 -1.24
C LEU A 177 -3.76 2.80 -2.01
N VAL A 178 -2.59 2.35 -1.53
CA VAL A 178 -1.88 1.21 -2.10
C VAL A 178 -1.67 0.15 -1.03
N ILE A 179 -2.01 -1.10 -1.37
CA ILE A 179 -1.87 -2.29 -0.53
C ILE A 179 -0.79 -3.15 -1.17
N ASN A 180 0.18 -3.64 -0.40
CA ASN A 180 0.98 -4.78 -0.86
C ASN A 180 0.55 -6.08 -0.20
N THR A 181 0.61 -7.14 -0.99
CA THR A 181 0.56 -8.52 -0.51
C THR A 181 1.95 -9.12 -0.59
N PHE A 182 2.22 -10.12 0.23
CA PHE A 182 3.55 -10.74 0.33
C PHE A 182 3.51 -12.23 0.65
N ASN A 183 2.45 -12.76 1.28
CA ASN A 183 2.48 -14.17 1.70
C ASN A 183 2.64 -15.14 0.53
N LEU A 184 2.28 -14.75 -0.70
CA LEU A 184 2.50 -15.53 -1.92
C LEU A 184 3.98 -15.73 -2.30
N ASP A 185 4.94 -15.11 -1.62
CA ASP A 185 6.36 -15.27 -1.95
C ASP A 185 7.01 -16.55 -1.37
N THR A 186 6.24 -17.62 -1.25
CA THR A 186 6.70 -18.95 -0.77
C THR A 186 7.10 -19.90 -1.90
N CYS A 187 6.85 -19.53 -3.16
CA CYS A 187 7.02 -20.39 -4.34
C CYS A 187 8.46 -20.90 -4.54
N HIS A 188 9.44 -20.25 -3.91
CA HIS A 188 10.84 -20.67 -3.87
C HIS A 188 11.07 -22.06 -3.29
N SER A 189 10.18 -22.53 -2.41
CA SER A 189 10.31 -23.83 -1.75
C SER A 189 9.00 -24.60 -1.60
N ASP A 190 7.85 -23.93 -1.70
CA ASP A 190 6.54 -24.54 -1.50
C ASP A 190 5.55 -24.08 -2.59
N PHE A 191 5.47 -24.86 -3.67
CA PHE A 191 4.58 -24.55 -4.79
C PHE A 191 3.11 -24.78 -4.42
N THR A 192 2.79 -25.82 -3.66
CA THR A 192 1.44 -26.06 -3.15
C THR A 192 0.97 -24.89 -2.30
N GLY A 193 1.75 -24.49 -1.30
CA GLY A 193 1.44 -23.35 -0.43
C GLY A 193 1.30 -22.05 -1.22
N TYR A 194 2.16 -21.82 -2.22
CA TYR A 194 2.04 -20.69 -3.14
C TYR A 194 0.66 -20.62 -3.81
N ILE A 195 0.17 -21.72 -4.38
CA ILE A 195 -1.16 -21.77 -5.02
C ILE A 195 -2.28 -21.56 -4.01
N GLN A 196 -2.19 -22.16 -2.82
CA GLN A 196 -3.17 -21.96 -1.75
C GLN A 196 -3.25 -20.49 -1.33
N LEU A 197 -2.10 -19.84 -1.14
CA LEU A 197 -2.02 -18.43 -0.76
C LEU A 197 -2.52 -17.52 -1.88
N MET A 198 -2.29 -17.87 -3.15
CA MET A 198 -2.84 -17.15 -4.30
C MET A 198 -4.37 -17.17 -4.31
N HIS A 199 -5.00 -18.33 -4.05
CA HIS A 199 -6.47 -18.40 -3.93
C HIS A 199 -7.02 -17.55 -2.78
N LYS A 200 -6.30 -17.48 -1.65
CA LYS A 200 -6.68 -16.62 -0.53
C LYS A 200 -6.56 -15.15 -0.89
N ALA A 201 -5.44 -14.73 -1.48
CA ALA A 201 -5.25 -13.35 -1.92
C ALA A 201 -6.31 -12.93 -2.95
N ASP A 202 -6.62 -13.79 -3.92
CA ASP A 202 -7.70 -13.57 -4.90
C ASP A 202 -9.07 -13.36 -4.23
N TYR A 203 -9.43 -14.21 -3.27
CA TYR A 203 -10.65 -14.01 -2.47
C TYR A 203 -10.63 -12.67 -1.73
N GLY A 204 -9.49 -12.28 -1.15
CA GLY A 204 -9.32 -10.99 -0.47
C GLY A 204 -9.53 -9.80 -1.39
N VAL A 205 -8.95 -9.82 -2.59
CA VAL A 205 -9.12 -8.77 -3.61
C VAL A 205 -10.59 -8.67 -4.04
N GLY A 206 -11.25 -9.81 -4.29
CA GLY A 206 -12.67 -9.85 -4.63
C GLY A 206 -13.56 -9.33 -3.48
N TRP A 207 -13.25 -9.69 -2.24
CA TRP A 207 -13.95 -9.19 -1.04
C TRP A 207 -13.81 -7.67 -0.92
N LEU A 208 -12.60 -7.12 -1.10
CA LEU A 208 -12.36 -5.67 -1.05
C LEU A 208 -13.14 -4.94 -2.14
N TRP A 209 -13.08 -5.44 -3.37
CA TRP A 209 -13.85 -4.87 -4.48
C TRP A 209 -15.35 -4.88 -4.19
N ASN A 210 -15.87 -5.97 -3.63
CA ASN A 210 -17.27 -6.03 -3.21
C ASN A 210 -17.58 -4.99 -2.13
N LYS A 211 -16.71 -4.74 -1.15
CA LYS A 211 -16.91 -3.67 -0.16
C LYS A 211 -16.97 -2.29 -0.81
N ILE A 212 -16.03 -1.99 -1.70
CA ILE A 212 -15.99 -0.73 -2.47
C ILE A 212 -17.30 -0.54 -3.24
N GLN A 213 -17.78 -1.58 -3.93
CA GLN A 213 -19.02 -1.53 -4.72
C GLN A 213 -20.31 -1.43 -3.88
N ASN A 214 -20.23 -1.63 -2.56
CA ASN A 214 -21.37 -1.49 -1.65
C ASN A 214 -21.26 -0.23 -0.77
N ASP A 215 -20.26 0.61 -1.00
CA ASP A 215 -20.09 1.88 -0.30
C ASP A 215 -20.68 3.03 -1.13
N PRO A 216 -21.57 3.87 -0.57
CA PRO A 216 -22.25 4.92 -1.33
C PRO A 216 -21.32 6.02 -1.84
N VAL A 217 -20.14 6.20 -1.24
CA VAL A 217 -19.13 7.17 -1.69
C VAL A 217 -18.23 6.52 -2.75
N LEU A 218 -17.81 5.27 -2.55
CA LEU A 218 -16.75 4.65 -3.36
C LEU A 218 -17.24 3.94 -4.62
N GLN A 219 -18.45 3.36 -4.63
CA GLN A 219 -18.89 2.39 -5.65
C GLN A 219 -18.82 2.88 -7.11
N ASN A 220 -18.95 4.19 -7.33
CA ASN A 220 -18.93 4.80 -8.67
C ASN A 220 -17.80 5.84 -8.84
N ASP A 221 -16.85 5.86 -7.91
CA ASP A 221 -15.77 6.85 -7.87
C ASP A 221 -14.38 6.23 -7.60
N THR A 222 -14.30 4.89 -7.56
CA THR A 222 -13.06 4.17 -7.31
C THR A 222 -12.61 3.37 -8.53
N ILE A 223 -11.37 3.56 -8.94
CA ILE A 223 -10.67 2.66 -9.86
C ILE A 223 -9.67 1.83 -9.05
N MET A 224 -9.75 0.51 -9.16
CA MET A 224 -8.81 -0.42 -8.54
C MET A 224 -7.89 -1.00 -9.61
N ILE A 225 -6.58 -0.93 -9.36
CA ILE A 225 -5.53 -1.56 -10.17
C ILE A 225 -4.91 -2.70 -9.37
N CYS A 226 -4.96 -3.92 -9.88
CA CYS A 226 -4.29 -5.09 -9.30
C CYS A 226 -3.22 -5.58 -10.27
N MET A 227 -1.99 -5.76 -9.76
CA MET A 227 -0.86 -6.25 -10.54
C MET A 227 0.10 -7.04 -9.64
N PRO A 228 0.76 -8.09 -10.15
CA PRO A 228 1.95 -8.64 -9.52
C PRO A 228 3.17 -7.79 -9.89
N ASP A 229 4.14 -7.74 -8.97
CA ASP A 229 5.43 -7.09 -9.17
C ASP A 229 6.34 -7.89 -10.13
N HIS A 230 6.27 -9.21 -10.08
CA HIS A 230 6.97 -10.13 -10.98
C HIS A 230 6.23 -11.46 -11.19
N GLY A 231 6.65 -12.19 -12.22
CA GLY A 231 6.25 -13.58 -12.46
C GLY A 231 7.17 -14.59 -11.76
N ARG A 232 7.19 -15.82 -12.26
CA ARG A 232 8.09 -16.91 -11.86
C ARG A 232 8.87 -17.43 -13.07
N ASN A 233 10.02 -18.04 -12.85
CA ASN A 233 10.86 -18.60 -13.91
C ASN A 233 10.10 -19.61 -14.77
N GLN A 234 10.50 -19.76 -16.03
CA GLN A 234 9.93 -20.73 -16.95
C GLN A 234 10.22 -22.18 -16.52
N SER A 235 11.40 -22.38 -15.93
CA SER A 235 11.85 -23.68 -15.43
C SER A 235 11.90 -23.67 -13.90
N PRO A 236 11.51 -24.79 -13.26
CA PRO A 236 11.54 -24.89 -11.81
C PRO A 236 12.96 -25.00 -11.24
N ASN A 237 13.13 -24.60 -9.99
CA ASN A 237 14.34 -24.88 -9.21
C ASN A 237 14.36 -26.34 -8.73
N ASN A 238 15.42 -26.76 -8.03
CA ASN A 238 15.61 -28.17 -7.60
C ASN A 238 14.92 -28.54 -6.28
N ILE A 239 14.07 -27.68 -5.73
CA ILE A 239 13.36 -27.92 -4.48
C ILE A 239 12.00 -28.54 -4.79
N TYR A 240 11.61 -29.53 -3.98
CA TYR A 240 10.32 -30.19 -4.04
C TYR A 240 9.57 -29.90 -2.74
N ASP A 241 8.28 -29.61 -2.87
CA ASP A 241 7.38 -29.46 -1.72
C ASP A 241 6.91 -30.83 -1.19
N SER A 242 6.09 -30.81 -0.13
CA SER A 242 5.56 -32.02 0.52
C SER A 242 4.65 -32.87 -0.37
N ASN A 243 4.14 -32.31 -1.48
CA ASN A 243 3.34 -33.00 -2.48
C ASN A 243 4.17 -33.46 -3.69
N GLY A 244 5.48 -33.26 -3.67
CA GLY A 244 6.39 -33.65 -4.75
C GLY A 244 6.33 -32.72 -5.97
N LEU A 245 5.78 -31.51 -5.83
CA LEU A 245 5.80 -30.49 -6.89
C LEU A 245 7.07 -29.66 -6.80
N ARG A 246 7.61 -29.28 -7.96
CA ARG A 246 8.81 -28.45 -8.03
C ARG A 246 8.47 -26.97 -7.76
N ALA A 247 9.35 -26.30 -7.04
CA ALA A 247 9.28 -24.87 -6.76
C ALA A 247 9.89 -24.01 -7.88
N TYR A 248 9.64 -22.69 -7.84
CA TYR A 248 10.10 -21.74 -8.86
C TYR A 248 10.68 -20.47 -8.22
N ASP A 249 11.81 -20.02 -8.77
CA ASP A 249 12.40 -18.72 -8.46
C ASP A 249 11.91 -17.64 -9.44
N HIS A 250 12.44 -16.42 -9.34
CA HIS A 250 12.13 -15.29 -10.24
C HIS A 250 13.41 -14.51 -10.59
N THR A 251 14.39 -15.21 -11.18
CA THR A 251 15.75 -14.73 -11.46
C THR A 251 15.87 -13.96 -12.79
N THR A 252 14.80 -13.28 -13.21
CA THR A 252 14.80 -12.33 -14.35
C THR A 252 14.84 -12.95 -15.75
N ASP A 253 14.40 -14.19 -15.92
CA ASP A 253 14.10 -14.73 -17.26
C ASP A 253 12.85 -14.09 -17.90
N ASP A 254 12.61 -14.36 -19.19
CA ASP A 254 11.47 -13.78 -19.90
C ASP A 254 10.11 -14.16 -19.31
N ASN A 255 9.99 -15.26 -18.54
CA ASN A 255 8.72 -15.65 -17.92
C ASN A 255 8.51 -14.93 -16.58
N SER A 256 9.55 -14.77 -15.77
CA SER A 256 9.51 -14.04 -14.51
C SER A 256 9.37 -12.53 -14.70
N ARG A 257 9.73 -12.01 -15.88
CA ARG A 257 9.45 -10.61 -16.26
C ARG A 257 8.05 -10.39 -16.84
N ARG A 258 7.32 -11.46 -17.19
CA ARG A 258 5.93 -11.34 -17.68
C ARG A 258 4.99 -11.17 -16.51
N THR A 259 4.20 -10.10 -16.56
CA THR A 259 3.22 -9.71 -15.55
C THR A 259 1.95 -9.23 -16.26
N TRP A 260 0.89 -8.98 -15.50
CA TRP A 260 -0.41 -8.52 -15.98
C TRP A 260 -0.92 -7.40 -15.08
N ALA A 261 -1.88 -6.62 -15.56
CA ALA A 261 -2.60 -5.66 -14.73
C ALA A 261 -4.10 -5.82 -14.98
N LEU A 262 -4.88 -5.83 -13.90
CA LEU A 262 -6.33 -5.72 -13.90
C LEU A 262 -6.67 -4.29 -13.49
N ILE A 263 -7.40 -3.57 -14.35
CA ILE A 263 -7.93 -2.24 -14.05
C ILE A 263 -9.45 -2.36 -14.06
N VAL A 264 -10.08 -2.12 -12.90
CA VAL A 264 -11.54 -2.16 -12.74
C VAL A 264 -12.04 -0.86 -12.16
N GLY A 265 -13.25 -0.46 -12.53
CA GLY A 265 -13.82 0.82 -12.15
C GLY A 265 -15.21 1.02 -12.76
N PRO A 266 -15.82 2.20 -12.55
CA PRO A 266 -17.13 2.53 -13.07
C PRO A 266 -17.16 2.38 -14.59
N SER A 267 -18.26 1.85 -15.13
CA SER A 267 -18.44 1.64 -16.58
C SER A 267 -18.51 2.94 -17.39
N SER A 268 -18.60 4.09 -16.72
CA SER A 268 -18.49 5.42 -17.33
C SER A 268 -17.06 5.94 -17.43
N LYS A 269 -16.09 5.24 -16.85
CA LYS A 269 -14.67 5.64 -16.79
C LYS A 269 -13.71 4.57 -17.33
N VAL A 270 -14.04 3.30 -17.15
CA VAL A 270 -13.18 2.15 -17.50
C VAL A 270 -13.88 1.25 -18.52
N ASN A 271 -13.16 0.84 -19.55
CA ASN A 271 -13.64 -0.12 -20.55
C ASN A 271 -13.89 -1.50 -19.90
N GLN A 272 -15.11 -2.01 -20.00
CA GLN A 272 -15.52 -3.26 -19.36
C GLN A 272 -15.22 -4.47 -20.26
N GLY A 273 -14.65 -5.53 -19.69
CA GLY A 273 -14.37 -6.78 -20.40
C GLY A 273 -13.27 -6.70 -21.47
N LEU A 274 -12.52 -5.59 -21.52
CA LEU A 274 -11.41 -5.42 -22.44
C LEU A 274 -10.21 -6.25 -21.99
N VAL A 275 -9.68 -7.07 -22.90
CA VAL A 275 -8.44 -7.83 -22.69
C VAL A 275 -7.43 -7.38 -23.73
N LEU A 276 -6.27 -6.92 -23.26
CA LEU A 276 -5.16 -6.48 -24.10
C LEU A 276 -3.92 -7.31 -23.83
N GLY A 277 -3.13 -7.52 -24.88
CA GLY A 277 -1.88 -8.24 -24.80
C GLY A 277 -2.01 -9.76 -24.70
N SER A 278 -0.87 -10.42 -24.79
CA SER A 278 -0.72 -11.87 -24.64
C SER A 278 0.75 -12.22 -24.38
N ALA A 279 1.05 -13.49 -24.13
CA ALA A 279 2.43 -13.94 -23.93
C ALA A 279 3.37 -13.61 -25.11
N GLY A 280 2.85 -13.51 -26.34
CA GLY A 280 3.63 -13.17 -27.55
C GLY A 280 3.45 -11.73 -28.03
N ASN A 281 2.64 -10.92 -27.35
CA ASN A 281 2.34 -9.54 -27.73
C ASN A 281 2.16 -8.70 -26.46
N SER A 282 3.25 -8.14 -25.94
CA SER A 282 3.18 -7.23 -24.80
C SER A 282 2.54 -5.90 -25.22
N VAL A 283 1.72 -5.34 -24.34
CA VAL A 283 0.97 -4.08 -24.57
C VAL A 283 1.25 -3.02 -23.51
N GLY A 284 2.14 -3.33 -22.55
CA GLY A 284 2.51 -2.43 -21.48
C GLY A 284 3.60 -3.03 -20.59
N GLU A 285 4.07 -2.21 -19.66
CA GLU A 285 5.14 -2.47 -18.72
C GLU A 285 4.73 -2.08 -17.29
N THR A 286 5.39 -2.63 -16.28
CA THR A 286 5.08 -2.29 -14.87
C THR A 286 5.30 -0.81 -14.55
N ILE A 287 6.19 -0.14 -15.30
CA ILE A 287 6.45 1.30 -15.18
C ILE A 287 5.29 2.18 -15.68
N ASP A 288 4.35 1.62 -16.43
CA ASP A 288 3.18 2.33 -16.98
C ASP A 288 2.08 2.58 -15.92
N ILE A 289 2.17 1.92 -14.77
CA ILE A 289 1.10 1.94 -13.76
C ILE A 289 1.06 3.27 -13.01
N VAL A 290 2.22 3.84 -12.64
CA VAL A 290 2.28 5.15 -11.97
C VAL A 290 1.81 6.30 -12.86
N PRO A 291 2.25 6.44 -14.14
CA PRO A 291 1.68 7.47 -15.02
C PRO A 291 0.18 7.24 -15.27
N THR A 292 -0.27 5.99 -15.32
CA THR A 292 -1.71 5.66 -15.40
C THR A 292 -2.49 6.16 -14.17
N ILE A 293 -1.97 5.94 -12.95
CA ILE A 293 -2.58 6.47 -11.71
C ILE A 293 -2.60 8.01 -11.74
N ALA A 294 -1.51 8.64 -12.16
CA ALA A 294 -1.43 10.10 -12.28
C ALA A 294 -2.45 10.66 -13.28
N HIS A 295 -2.70 9.94 -14.37
CA HIS A 295 -3.72 10.30 -15.35
C HIS A 295 -5.13 10.17 -14.77
N ILE A 296 -5.43 9.06 -14.09
CA ILE A 296 -6.72 8.82 -13.42
C ILE A 296 -7.05 9.95 -12.44
N LEU A 297 -6.06 10.36 -11.63
CA LEU A 297 -6.21 11.38 -10.60
C LEU A 297 -6.00 12.82 -11.13
N GLY A 298 -5.78 13.00 -12.43
CA GLY A 298 -5.77 14.31 -13.08
C GLY A 298 -4.51 15.16 -12.86
N PHE A 299 -3.40 14.59 -12.38
CA PHE A 299 -2.15 15.32 -12.13
C PHE A 299 -0.99 14.90 -13.05
N TYR A 300 -1.21 14.07 -14.07
CA TYR A 300 -0.14 13.60 -14.96
C TYR A 300 0.59 14.74 -15.69
N ASP A 301 -0.14 15.67 -16.30
CA ASP A 301 0.43 16.70 -17.20
C ASP A 301 1.31 17.74 -16.49
N VAL A 302 1.22 17.82 -15.16
CA VAL A 302 2.01 18.75 -14.34
C VAL A 302 3.27 18.09 -13.75
N ILE A 303 3.44 16.78 -13.90
CA ILE A 303 4.66 16.08 -13.49
C ILE A 303 5.82 16.53 -14.39
N PRO A 304 6.98 16.94 -13.83
CA PRO A 304 8.13 17.32 -14.63
C PRO A 304 8.57 16.22 -15.60
N GLY A 305 8.91 16.60 -16.83
CA GLY A 305 9.41 15.66 -17.84
C GLY A 305 10.64 14.89 -17.36
N GLY A 306 10.72 13.60 -17.74
CA GLY A 306 11.81 12.70 -17.35
C GLY A 306 11.63 11.99 -16.00
N MET A 307 10.54 12.26 -15.27
CA MET A 307 10.25 11.63 -13.97
C MET A 307 9.56 10.25 -14.10
N LEU A 308 8.74 10.08 -15.13
CA LEU A 308 7.99 8.87 -15.41
C LEU A 308 8.28 8.43 -16.86
N PRO A 309 9.11 7.39 -17.07
CA PRO A 309 9.45 6.89 -18.40
C PRO A 309 8.34 6.03 -19.04
N GLY A 310 7.42 5.50 -18.23
CA GLY A 310 6.27 4.71 -18.71
C GLY A 310 5.20 5.56 -19.39
N MET A 311 4.29 4.90 -20.08
CA MET A 311 3.15 5.51 -20.75
C MET A 311 1.85 5.36 -19.95
N VAL A 312 0.89 6.26 -20.19
CA VAL A 312 -0.48 6.08 -19.70
C VAL A 312 -1.14 4.95 -20.49
N LEU A 313 -1.73 3.98 -19.79
CA LEU A 313 -2.51 2.88 -20.39
C LEU A 313 -3.89 3.39 -20.83
N GLN A 314 -3.93 4.34 -21.77
CA GLN A 314 -5.14 5.07 -22.17
C GLN A 314 -6.27 4.15 -22.65
N GLN A 315 -5.92 3.00 -23.24
CA GLN A 315 -6.88 2.02 -23.75
C GLN A 315 -7.79 1.43 -22.65
N ALA A 316 -7.39 1.53 -21.38
CA ALA A 316 -8.21 1.10 -20.26
C ALA A 316 -9.43 2.01 -20.02
N PHE A 317 -9.42 3.24 -20.53
CA PHE A 317 -10.40 4.29 -20.18
C PHE A 317 -11.30 4.69 -21.37
N ILE A 318 -12.43 5.32 -21.05
CA ILE A 318 -13.44 5.85 -21.98
C ILE A 318 -13.18 7.32 -22.29
#